data_AF-A0A7S4N1P5-F1
#
_entry.id   AF-A0A7S4N1P5-F1
#
_cell.length_a   1.000
_cell.length_b   1.000
_cell.length_c   1.000
_cell.angle_alpha   90.00
_cell.angle_beta   90.00
_cell.angle_gamma   90.00
#
_symmetry.space_group_name_H-M   'P 1'
#
loop_
_entity.id
_entity.type
_entity.pdbx_description
1 polymer ?
#
loop_
_entity_poly.entity_id
_entity_poly.type
_entity_poly.pdbx_seq_one_letter_code
_entity_poly.pdbx_strand_id
1 'polypeptide(L)'
;LRDEVDLVLHPLKSELNFPIGKKEPLDLTETNTGKGFRWEIPYHLLDALFYATSGSMSVPLHGSAEAEKVLREIQVVIEEGTSLRVLQRTPHLVLLSRRFYNEKIRPILIRWAVFWFSMQRKSGVDDAHIISYLSVEKSSSEGSERFSKIGINVEKVDDEVFKMLNLCHELIHSVIPFVLAKIDRVSYGLLSLEQIEREKSAEYLVPKSRSITAVPFVGKDVPSERSEFAHPDIVISLTILAFRYEGLRHYELKGLLKDLQQSMFDEEGPFAKRPSSRQFVEWVYLAGGVVRGIAREEHQKMLQVPGVRKLRSDPVEVWPLRLIDFDDPEQFEPLFKLLHRLPQLIHNYLHNTIFPDVLKHQAMKLSASGQELGGDMLFKRRLGFSGTPSELLPLELGKCRYDRGTDGKLQHVLTDPKVVSSKMIESPWSVKSLLDLIAS
;
A
#
# COMPACT_ATOMS: atom_id res chain seq x y z
N LEU A 1 18.57 34.88 3.35
CA LEU A 1 17.93 34.80 4.68
C LEU A 1 16.73 33.87 4.54
N ARG A 2 16.71 32.74 5.22
CA ARG A 2 15.58 31.81 5.22
C ARG A 2 15.31 31.39 6.67
N ASP A 3 14.04 31.26 7.01
CA ASP A 3 13.58 30.71 8.28
C ASP A 3 13.32 29.20 8.12
N GLU A 4 13.27 28.46 9.23
CA GLU A 4 13.06 27.00 9.28
C GLU A 4 14.03 26.20 8.38
N VAL A 5 15.30 26.59 8.39
CA VAL A 5 16.32 26.06 7.47
C VAL A 5 16.53 24.56 7.61
N ASP A 6 16.33 23.99 8.79
CA ASP A 6 16.39 22.55 9.04
C ASP A 6 15.26 21.78 8.34
N LEU A 7 14.09 22.39 8.12
CA LEU A 7 13.00 21.80 7.36
C LEU A 7 13.25 21.91 5.85
N VAL A 8 13.71 23.08 5.40
CA VAL A 8 13.96 23.38 3.98
C VAL A 8 15.16 22.63 3.43
N LEU A 9 16.20 22.43 4.24
CA LEU A 9 17.43 21.72 3.85
C LEU A 9 17.45 20.29 4.38
N HIS A 10 16.32 19.79 4.88
CA HIS A 10 16.24 18.44 5.41
C HIS A 10 16.63 17.44 4.31
N PRO A 11 17.67 16.61 4.48
CA PRO A 11 18.24 15.81 3.39
C PRO A 11 17.22 14.82 2.79
N LEU A 12 16.24 14.38 3.59
CA LEU A 12 15.18 13.46 3.15
C LEU A 12 13.90 14.13 2.66
N LYS A 13 13.75 15.46 2.79
CA LYS A 13 12.54 16.18 2.35
C LYS A 13 12.80 17.23 1.26
N SER A 14 14.07 17.59 1.07
CA SER A 14 14.50 18.66 0.16
C SER A 14 15.09 18.15 -1.15
N GLU A 15 14.97 16.85 -1.44
CA GLU A 15 15.43 16.26 -2.68
C GLU A 15 14.31 16.28 -3.74
N LEU A 16 14.61 16.92 -4.87
CA LEU A 16 13.80 16.87 -6.09
C LEU A 16 14.46 15.93 -7.07
N ASN A 17 13.72 14.91 -7.51
CA ASN A 17 14.17 13.98 -8.54
C ASN A 17 13.32 14.20 -9.80
N PHE A 18 13.99 14.49 -10.92
CA PHE A 18 13.39 14.65 -12.24
C PHE A 18 13.87 13.52 -13.16
N PRO A 19 13.08 12.44 -13.29
CA PRO A 19 13.40 11.32 -14.17
C PRO A 19 13.47 11.78 -15.64
N ILE A 20 14.53 11.37 -16.35
CA ILE A 20 14.78 11.74 -17.75
C ILE A 20 15.15 10.50 -18.58
N GLY A 21 14.92 10.56 -19.89
CA GLY A 21 15.22 9.46 -20.81
C GLY A 21 14.05 8.51 -21.06
N LYS A 22 14.33 7.33 -21.60
CA LYS A 22 13.29 6.35 -21.96
C LYS A 22 12.74 5.66 -20.71
N LYS A 23 11.42 5.42 -20.71
CA LYS A 23 10.75 4.60 -19.71
C LYS A 23 11.00 3.12 -19.99
N GLU A 24 11.51 2.41 -19.00
CA GLU A 24 11.82 0.98 -19.01
C GLU A 24 10.97 0.24 -17.96
N PRO A 25 10.58 -1.01 -18.23
CA PRO A 25 9.90 -1.84 -17.23
C PRO A 25 10.82 -2.07 -16.02
N LEU A 26 10.26 -2.11 -14.81
CA LEU A 26 10.99 -2.52 -13.62
C LEU A 26 11.35 -4.02 -13.72
N ASP A 27 12.41 -4.43 -13.03
CA ASP A 27 12.70 -5.86 -12.86
C ASP A 27 11.48 -6.60 -12.29
N LEU A 28 11.24 -7.80 -12.81
CA LEU A 28 10.13 -8.68 -12.45
C LEU A 28 8.73 -8.18 -12.85
N THR A 29 8.60 -7.16 -13.70
CA THR A 29 7.29 -6.82 -14.31
C THR A 29 6.99 -7.66 -15.53
N GLU A 30 8.02 -8.02 -16.29
CA GLU A 30 7.98 -9.00 -17.37
C GLU A 30 9.02 -10.08 -17.04
N THR A 31 8.59 -11.33 -16.97
CA THR A 31 9.44 -12.46 -16.60
C THR A 31 9.28 -13.58 -17.63
N ASN A 32 10.21 -14.54 -17.64
CA ASN A 32 10.13 -15.66 -18.57
C ASN A 32 8.96 -16.59 -18.21
N THR A 33 8.61 -16.66 -16.91
CA THR A 33 7.61 -17.59 -16.39
C THR A 33 6.25 -16.95 -16.12
N GLY A 34 6.15 -15.62 -16.15
CA GLY A 34 4.91 -14.89 -15.89
C GLY A 34 5.01 -13.39 -16.14
N LYS A 35 4.02 -12.64 -15.65
CA LYS A 35 4.02 -11.17 -15.70
C LYS A 35 3.64 -10.62 -14.33
N GLY A 36 4.20 -9.46 -14.00
CA GLY A 36 3.81 -8.69 -12.83
C GLY A 36 4.28 -9.19 -11.48
N PHE A 37 5.26 -10.11 -11.41
CA PHE A 37 5.75 -10.64 -10.14
C PHE A 37 6.20 -9.56 -9.15
N ARG A 38 6.67 -8.41 -9.66
CA ARG A 38 7.05 -7.26 -8.83
C ARG A 38 5.93 -6.75 -7.93
N TRP A 39 4.67 -6.79 -8.38
CA TRP A 39 3.50 -6.36 -7.61
C TRP A 39 2.65 -7.51 -7.09
N GLU A 40 2.77 -8.70 -7.67
CA GLU A 40 2.10 -9.89 -7.14
C GLU A 40 2.66 -10.35 -5.80
N ILE A 41 3.99 -10.36 -5.64
CA ILE A 41 4.64 -10.75 -4.38
C ILE A 41 4.15 -9.89 -3.20
N PRO A 42 4.19 -8.54 -3.25
CA PRO A 42 3.66 -7.73 -2.16
C PRO A 42 2.14 -7.89 -2.00
N TYR A 43 1.37 -8.10 -3.08
CA TYR A 43 -0.07 -8.37 -2.96
C TYR A 43 -0.32 -9.65 -2.15
N HIS A 44 0.37 -10.75 -2.48
CA HIS A 44 0.30 -12.01 -1.74
C HIS A 44 0.69 -11.84 -0.28
N LEU A 45 1.81 -11.17 0.01
CA LEU A 45 2.29 -10.94 1.37
C LEU A 45 1.30 -10.10 2.21
N LEU A 46 0.76 -9.03 1.63
CA LEU A 46 -0.20 -8.15 2.32
C LEU A 46 -1.55 -8.85 2.54
N ASP A 47 -1.93 -9.81 1.68
CA ASP A 47 -3.18 -10.55 1.84
C ASP A 47 -3.28 -11.28 3.19
N ALA A 48 -2.15 -11.80 3.70
CA ALA A 48 -2.12 -12.42 5.02
C ALA A 48 -2.51 -11.46 6.14
N LEU A 49 -2.16 -10.18 6.02
CA LEU A 49 -2.49 -9.16 7.01
C LEU A 49 -3.95 -8.74 6.92
N PHE A 50 -4.49 -8.68 5.70
CA PHE A 50 -5.92 -8.46 5.50
C PHE A 50 -6.77 -9.62 6.01
N TYR A 51 -6.29 -10.86 5.88
CA TYR A 51 -6.97 -12.05 6.38
C TYR A 51 -7.29 -11.92 7.88
N ALA A 52 -6.37 -11.37 8.68
CA ALA A 52 -6.60 -11.16 10.12
C ALA A 52 -7.78 -10.21 10.43
N THR A 53 -8.21 -9.40 9.47
CA THR A 53 -9.36 -8.51 9.61
C THR A 53 -10.60 -9.03 8.88
N SER A 54 -10.44 -9.63 7.69
CA SER A 54 -11.55 -10.07 6.84
C SER A 54 -11.99 -11.52 7.07
N GLY A 55 -11.11 -12.36 7.62
CA GLY A 55 -11.29 -13.82 7.71
C GLY A 55 -11.33 -14.54 6.35
N SER A 56 -10.91 -13.88 5.27
CA SER A 56 -10.97 -14.40 3.90
C SER A 56 -9.70 -14.03 3.15
N MET A 57 -9.10 -15.01 2.48
CA MET A 57 -7.97 -14.78 1.58
C MET A 57 -8.48 -14.31 0.22
N SER A 58 -7.62 -13.64 -0.53
CA SER A 58 -7.91 -13.23 -1.91
C SER A 58 -7.03 -13.92 -2.95
N VAL A 59 -5.97 -14.58 -2.50
CA VAL A 59 -5.06 -15.36 -3.35
C VAL A 59 -5.63 -16.77 -3.65
N PRO A 60 -5.24 -17.42 -4.75
CA PRO A 60 -5.80 -18.71 -5.17
C PRO A 60 -5.20 -19.91 -4.40
N LEU A 61 -5.21 -19.85 -3.06
CA LEU A 61 -4.74 -20.91 -2.16
C LEU A 61 -5.86 -21.52 -1.30
N HIS A 62 -7.11 -21.19 -1.64
CA HIS A 62 -8.26 -21.73 -0.96
C HIS A 62 -8.29 -23.27 -1.06
N GLY A 63 -8.59 -23.94 0.05
CA GLY A 63 -8.59 -25.40 0.14
C GLY A 63 -7.27 -26.02 0.59
N SER A 64 -6.17 -25.25 0.67
CA SER A 64 -4.96 -25.70 1.38
C SER A 64 -5.13 -25.50 2.88
N ALA A 65 -5.18 -26.61 3.62
CA ALA A 65 -5.28 -26.60 5.08
C ALA A 65 -4.04 -25.96 5.72
N GLU A 66 -2.87 -26.14 5.11
CA GLU A 66 -1.59 -25.59 5.55
C GLU A 66 -1.56 -24.07 5.38
N ALA A 67 -2.04 -23.56 4.24
CA ALA A 67 -2.17 -22.13 3.98
C ALA A 67 -3.13 -21.47 4.98
N GLU A 68 -4.32 -22.07 5.18
CA GLU A 68 -5.27 -21.58 6.18
C GLU A 68 -4.72 -21.60 7.60
N LYS A 69 -3.92 -22.62 7.95
CA LYS A 69 -3.30 -22.70 9.27
C LYS A 69 -2.34 -21.52 9.52
N VAL A 70 -1.52 -21.16 8.52
CA VAL A 70 -0.60 -20.00 8.60
C VAL A 70 -1.38 -18.69 8.72
N LEU A 71 -2.48 -18.55 7.99
CA LEU A 71 -3.35 -17.37 8.05
C LEU A 71 -4.15 -17.28 9.37
N ARG A 72 -4.53 -18.40 9.98
CA ARG A 72 -5.11 -18.37 11.34
C ARG A 72 -4.07 -17.99 12.38
N GLU A 73 -2.83 -18.44 12.21
CA GLU A 73 -1.71 -18.06 13.09
C GLU A 73 -1.46 -16.55 13.06
N ILE A 74 -1.42 -15.93 11.87
CA ILE A 74 -1.24 -14.46 11.76
C ILE A 74 -2.40 -13.69 12.38
N GLN A 75 -3.64 -14.21 12.25
CA GLN A 75 -4.81 -13.62 12.87
C GLN A 75 -4.67 -13.57 14.40
N VAL A 76 -4.28 -14.69 15.02
CA VAL A 76 -4.06 -14.76 16.48
C VAL A 76 -2.97 -13.78 16.92
N VAL A 77 -1.86 -13.70 16.18
CA VAL A 77 -0.78 -12.74 16.47
C VAL A 77 -1.26 -11.28 16.36
N ILE A 78 -2.09 -10.96 15.37
CA ILE A 78 -2.64 -9.60 15.22
C ILE A 78 -3.60 -9.25 16.37
N GLU A 79 -4.41 -10.20 16.84
CA GLU A 79 -5.28 -10.04 18.00
C GLU A 79 -4.48 -9.84 19.30
N GLU A 80 -3.40 -10.61 19.49
CA GLU A 80 -2.45 -10.43 20.59
C GLU A 80 -1.81 -9.03 20.55
N GLY A 81 -1.27 -8.63 19.39
CA GLY A 81 -0.62 -7.32 19.24
C GLY A 81 -1.57 -6.14 19.44
N THR A 82 -2.85 -6.30 19.06
CA THR A 82 -3.89 -5.30 19.32
C THR A 82 -4.16 -5.18 20.82
N SER A 83 -4.26 -6.31 21.52
CA SER A 83 -4.47 -6.35 22.97
C SER A 83 -3.31 -5.72 23.74
N LEU A 84 -2.09 -5.92 23.26
CA LEU A 84 -0.86 -5.33 23.79
C LEU A 84 -0.65 -3.85 23.40
N ARG A 85 -1.55 -3.26 22.59
CA ARG A 85 -1.45 -1.89 22.07
C ARG A 85 -0.17 -1.62 21.27
N VAL A 86 0.38 -2.65 20.65
CA VAL A 86 1.52 -2.58 19.71
C VAL A 86 1.06 -2.64 18.24
N LEU A 87 -0.22 -2.93 18.05
CA LEU A 87 -0.97 -2.78 16.80
C LEU A 87 -2.25 -1.98 17.09
N GLN A 88 -2.72 -1.24 16.10
CA GLN A 88 -4.02 -0.57 16.10
C GLN A 88 -4.85 -1.13 14.94
N ARG A 89 -6.16 -1.34 15.13
CA ARG A 89 -7.07 -1.89 14.09
C ARG A 89 -8.07 -0.89 13.51
N THR A 90 -8.24 0.25 14.16
CA THR A 90 -9.22 1.27 13.77
C THR A 90 -8.49 2.55 13.39
N PRO A 91 -8.70 3.14 12.20
CA PRO A 91 -9.67 2.72 11.18
C PRO A 91 -9.26 1.47 10.38
N HIS A 92 -7.98 1.12 10.38
CA HIS A 92 -7.43 -0.08 9.77
C HIS A 92 -6.21 -0.58 10.56
N LEU A 93 -5.58 -1.68 10.12
CA LEU A 93 -4.38 -2.23 10.75
C LEU A 93 -3.20 -1.26 10.62
N VAL A 94 -2.60 -0.88 11.75
CA VAL A 94 -1.44 0.00 11.84
C VAL A 94 -0.43 -0.60 12.82
N LEU A 95 0.83 -0.69 12.39
CA LEU A 95 1.95 -1.17 13.19
C LEU A 95 2.53 -0.05 14.07
N LEU A 96 2.52 -0.24 15.39
CA LEU A 96 3.09 0.71 16.34
C LEU A 96 4.46 0.27 16.87
N SER A 97 4.74 -1.03 16.88
CA SER A 97 6.02 -1.58 17.38
C SER A 97 6.76 -2.38 16.30
N ARG A 98 7.89 -1.87 15.84
CA ARG A 98 8.77 -2.59 14.91
C ARG A 98 9.34 -3.88 15.53
N ARG A 99 9.57 -3.89 16.84
CA ARG A 99 10.02 -5.08 17.57
C ARG A 99 9.00 -6.21 17.47
N PHE A 100 7.72 -5.89 17.71
CA PHE A 100 6.64 -6.88 17.62
C PHE A 100 6.54 -7.49 16.22
N TYR A 101 6.66 -6.66 15.18
CA TYR A 101 6.68 -7.15 13.80
C TYR A 101 7.83 -8.14 13.57
N ASN A 102 9.06 -7.77 13.97
CA ASN A 102 10.25 -8.58 13.74
C ASN A 102 10.19 -9.95 14.46
N GLU A 103 9.65 -9.97 15.68
CA GLU A 103 9.59 -11.17 16.52
C GLU A 103 8.39 -12.07 16.21
N LYS A 104 7.23 -11.50 15.83
CA LYS A 104 5.96 -12.25 15.75
C LYS A 104 5.38 -12.33 14.34
N ILE A 105 5.36 -11.22 13.59
CA ILE A 105 4.71 -11.16 12.26
C ILE A 105 5.65 -11.67 11.17
N ARG A 106 6.92 -11.24 11.18
CA ARG A 106 7.93 -11.56 10.17
C ARG A 106 8.12 -13.08 9.96
N PRO A 107 8.28 -13.92 11.00
CA PRO A 107 8.42 -15.37 10.79
C PRO A 107 7.22 -16.01 10.08
N ILE A 108 6.01 -15.50 10.33
CA ILE A 108 4.78 -15.98 9.69
C ILE A 108 4.73 -15.54 8.22
N LEU A 109 5.09 -14.29 7.92
CA LEU A 109 5.17 -13.81 6.54
C LEU A 109 6.22 -14.56 5.71
N ILE A 110 7.34 -14.97 6.31
CA ILE A 110 8.34 -15.82 5.63
C ILE A 110 7.73 -17.17 5.23
N ARG A 111 7.02 -17.83 6.15
CA ARG A 111 6.30 -19.09 5.84
C ARG A 111 5.19 -18.87 4.82
N TRP A 112 4.52 -17.73 4.86
CA TRP A 112 3.52 -17.36 3.88
C TRP A 112 4.10 -17.14 2.47
N ALA A 113 5.31 -16.59 2.38
CA ALA A 113 6.03 -16.42 1.13
C ALA A 113 6.38 -17.76 0.44
N VAL A 114 6.61 -18.82 1.20
CA VAL A 114 6.85 -20.16 0.63
C VAL A 114 5.69 -20.60 -0.26
N PHE A 115 4.44 -20.34 0.16
CA PHE A 115 3.28 -20.68 -0.67
C PHE A 115 3.30 -19.94 -2.01
N TRP A 116 3.72 -18.67 -2.03
CA TRP A 116 3.91 -17.93 -3.28
C TRP A 116 4.90 -18.63 -4.20
N PHE A 117 6.08 -19.03 -3.69
CA PHE A 117 7.07 -19.74 -4.49
C PHE A 117 6.58 -21.12 -4.92
N SER A 118 5.79 -21.82 -4.10
CA SER A 118 5.21 -23.12 -4.47
C SER A 118 4.19 -23.02 -5.61
N MET A 119 3.52 -21.87 -5.74
CA MET A 119 2.63 -21.56 -6.87
C MET A 119 3.42 -21.29 -8.15
N GLN A 120 4.66 -20.81 -8.05
CA GLN A 120 5.52 -20.60 -9.20
C GLN A 120 6.13 -21.94 -9.64
N ARG A 121 5.90 -22.33 -10.90
CA ARG A 121 6.45 -23.59 -11.42
C ARG A 121 7.98 -23.46 -11.54
N LYS A 122 8.71 -24.40 -10.93
CA LYS A 122 10.19 -24.55 -11.02
C LYS A 122 11.01 -23.43 -10.35
N SER A 123 10.80 -23.16 -9.05
CA SER A 123 11.78 -22.38 -8.28
C SER A 123 13.17 -23.03 -8.26
N GLY A 124 13.24 -24.37 -8.32
CA GLY A 124 14.49 -25.13 -8.18
C GLY A 124 15.11 -25.05 -6.78
N VAL A 125 14.46 -24.33 -5.86
CA VAL A 125 14.87 -24.10 -4.47
C VAL A 125 13.81 -24.71 -3.57
N ASP A 126 14.22 -25.55 -2.62
CA ASP A 126 13.29 -26.14 -1.67
C ASP A 126 12.80 -25.13 -0.62
N ASP A 127 11.68 -25.47 0.03
CA ASP A 127 11.03 -24.61 1.01
C ASP A 127 11.95 -24.27 2.19
N ALA A 128 12.83 -25.20 2.60
CA ALA A 128 13.75 -25.00 3.72
C ALA A 128 14.81 -23.95 3.40
N HIS A 129 15.36 -23.97 2.19
CA HIS A 129 16.30 -22.97 1.70
C HIS A 129 15.62 -21.61 1.53
N ILE A 130 14.37 -21.56 1.03
CA ILE A 130 13.60 -20.31 0.94
C ILE A 130 13.40 -19.70 2.34
N ILE A 131 12.95 -20.49 3.31
CA ILE A 131 12.75 -20.03 4.69
C ILE A 131 14.07 -19.54 5.28
N SER A 132 15.15 -20.31 5.12
CA SER A 132 16.45 -19.93 5.66
C SER A 132 16.95 -18.63 5.03
N TYR A 133 16.79 -18.47 3.71
CA TYR A 133 17.16 -17.26 2.98
C TYR A 133 16.40 -16.03 3.49
N LEU A 134 15.08 -16.12 3.56
CA LEU A 134 14.24 -15.01 3.99
C LEU A 134 14.37 -14.69 5.49
N SER A 135 14.87 -15.63 6.31
CA SER A 135 15.06 -15.45 7.76
C SER A 135 16.31 -14.64 8.13
N VAL A 136 17.28 -14.52 7.24
CA VAL A 136 18.52 -13.78 7.53
C VAL A 136 18.20 -12.30 7.76
N GLU A 137 18.67 -11.75 8.87
CA GLU A 137 18.48 -10.33 9.18
C GLU A 137 19.25 -9.45 8.21
N LYS A 138 18.78 -8.22 8.03
CA LYS A 138 19.43 -7.22 7.17
C LYS A 138 20.75 -6.77 7.84
N SER A 139 21.85 -7.49 7.62
CA SER A 139 23.19 -6.97 7.90
C SER A 139 23.55 -5.89 6.88
N SER A 140 24.43 -4.98 7.26
CA SER A 140 25.02 -3.96 6.38
C SER A 140 25.95 -4.54 5.30
N SER A 141 25.96 -5.87 5.09
CA SER A 141 26.81 -6.55 4.12
C SER A 141 26.01 -7.11 2.93
N GLU A 142 26.66 -7.12 1.77
CA GLU A 142 26.11 -7.39 0.45
C GLU A 142 25.36 -8.73 0.36
N GLY A 143 24.43 -8.84 -0.61
CA GLY A 143 23.60 -10.02 -0.82
C GLY A 143 24.41 -11.33 -0.97
N SER A 144 25.62 -11.27 -1.54
CA SER A 144 26.55 -12.39 -1.75
C SER A 144 27.00 -13.07 -0.45
N GLU A 145 27.25 -12.31 0.61
CA GLU A 145 27.61 -12.87 1.93
C GLU A 145 26.43 -13.58 2.62
N ARG A 146 25.19 -13.23 2.28
CA ARG A 146 24.01 -13.92 2.84
C ARG A 146 23.91 -15.35 2.29
N PHE A 147 24.33 -15.59 1.05
CA PHE A 147 24.26 -16.91 0.41
C PHE A 147 25.29 -17.89 0.94
N SER A 148 26.55 -17.45 1.15
CA SER A 148 27.57 -18.30 1.77
C SER A 148 27.20 -18.72 3.21
N LYS A 149 26.46 -17.84 3.90
CA LYS A 149 25.63 -18.05 5.11
C LYS A 149 24.89 -19.38 5.18
N ILE A 150 24.23 -19.75 4.08
CA ILE A 150 23.04 -20.60 4.09
C ILE A 150 23.24 -21.90 3.29
N GLY A 151 24.37 -22.03 2.58
CA GLY A 151 24.68 -23.25 1.82
C GLY A 151 23.91 -23.40 0.50
N ILE A 152 23.21 -22.35 0.05
CA ILE A 152 22.59 -22.32 -1.28
C ILE A 152 23.69 -22.08 -2.32
N ASN A 153 23.84 -23.00 -3.27
CA ASN A 153 24.73 -22.79 -4.40
C ASN A 153 24.07 -21.80 -5.38
N VAL A 154 24.48 -20.54 -5.30
CA VAL A 154 23.98 -19.42 -6.13
C VAL A 154 24.10 -19.72 -7.63
N GLU A 155 25.11 -20.48 -8.05
CA GLU A 155 25.33 -20.83 -9.46
C GLU A 155 24.27 -21.80 -10.01
N LYS A 156 23.45 -22.40 -9.14
CA LYS A 156 22.38 -23.34 -9.51
C LYS A 156 20.98 -22.74 -9.42
N VAL A 157 20.83 -21.54 -8.87
CA VAL A 157 19.53 -20.87 -8.75
C VAL A 157 19.33 -20.00 -9.98
N ASP A 158 18.15 -20.10 -10.59
CA ASP A 158 17.78 -19.25 -11.72
C ASP A 158 17.78 -17.76 -11.31
N ASP A 159 18.29 -16.88 -12.18
CA ASP A 159 18.42 -15.43 -11.91
C ASP A 159 17.06 -14.79 -11.56
N GLU A 160 15.97 -15.25 -12.19
CA GLU A 160 14.62 -14.76 -11.90
C GLU A 160 14.19 -15.11 -10.48
N VAL A 161 14.44 -16.36 -10.07
CA VAL A 161 14.15 -16.85 -8.70
C VAL A 161 14.99 -16.09 -7.68
N PHE A 162 16.25 -15.83 -8.00
CA PHE A 162 17.15 -15.03 -7.17
C PHE A 162 16.63 -13.60 -6.97
N LYS A 163 16.18 -12.94 -8.05
CA LYS A 163 15.57 -11.61 -7.99
C LYS A 163 14.28 -11.63 -7.17
N MET A 164 13.44 -12.66 -7.32
CA MET A 164 12.22 -12.81 -6.51
C MET A 164 12.52 -12.99 -5.02
N LEU A 165 13.54 -13.79 -4.67
CA LEU A 165 13.97 -13.98 -3.28
C LEU A 165 14.47 -12.68 -2.66
N ASN A 166 15.31 -11.92 -3.37
CA ASN A 166 15.78 -10.61 -2.92
C ASN A 166 14.64 -9.62 -2.72
N LEU A 167 13.70 -9.56 -3.67
CA LEU A 167 12.52 -8.71 -3.56
C LEU A 167 11.67 -9.10 -2.35
N CYS A 168 11.39 -10.39 -2.17
CA CYS A 168 10.59 -10.87 -1.05
C CYS A 168 11.27 -10.57 0.29
N HIS A 169 12.59 -10.72 0.37
CA HIS A 169 13.38 -10.34 1.54
C HIS A 169 13.23 -8.85 1.86
N GLU A 170 13.46 -7.97 0.89
CA GLU A 170 13.35 -6.52 1.08
C GLU A 170 11.93 -6.10 1.46
N LEU A 171 10.92 -6.75 0.88
CA LEU A 171 9.52 -6.53 1.21
C LEU A 171 9.22 -6.87 2.68
N ILE A 172 9.62 -8.08 3.12
CA ILE A 172 9.35 -8.56 4.47
C ILE A 172 10.13 -7.77 5.53
N HIS A 173 11.40 -7.44 5.30
CA HIS A 173 12.25 -6.81 6.33
C HIS A 173 12.15 -5.28 6.39
N SER A 174 11.82 -4.63 5.28
CA SER A 174 11.85 -3.17 5.17
C SER A 174 10.51 -2.56 4.77
N VAL A 175 9.95 -2.99 3.64
CA VAL A 175 8.79 -2.29 3.02
C VAL A 175 7.52 -2.51 3.81
N ILE A 176 7.14 -3.76 4.06
CA ILE A 176 5.91 -4.11 4.80
C ILE A 176 5.86 -3.44 6.18
N PRO A 177 6.87 -3.55 7.07
CA PRO A 177 6.79 -2.89 8.37
C PRO A 177 6.75 -1.36 8.25
N PHE A 178 7.37 -0.79 7.21
CA PHE A 178 7.29 0.65 6.95
C PHE A 178 5.89 1.08 6.52
N VAL A 179 5.26 0.41 5.55
CA VAL A 179 3.94 0.79 5.04
C VAL A 179 2.83 0.50 6.05
N LEU A 180 2.96 -0.56 6.85
CA LEU A 180 2.00 -0.85 7.93
C LEU A 180 2.04 0.18 9.05
N ALA A 181 3.14 0.90 9.24
CA ALA A 181 3.21 1.99 10.21
C ALA A 181 2.55 3.29 9.70
N LYS A 182 2.05 3.32 8.46
CA LYS A 182 1.41 4.49 7.86
C LYS A 182 -0.11 4.41 8.00
N ILE A 183 -0.72 5.56 8.20
CA ILE A 183 -2.17 5.70 8.32
C ILE A 183 -2.72 6.19 6.98
N ASP A 184 -3.65 5.43 6.41
CA ASP A 184 -4.40 5.80 5.21
C ASP A 184 -5.23 7.07 5.47
N ARG A 185 -5.37 7.91 4.44
CA ARG A 185 -5.95 9.26 4.51
C ARG A 185 -5.22 10.26 5.41
N VAL A 186 -4.04 9.93 5.95
CA VAL A 186 -3.23 10.84 6.78
C VAL A 186 -1.78 10.93 6.29
N SER A 187 -1.16 9.78 6.01
CA SER A 187 0.19 9.68 5.45
C SER A 187 0.19 9.42 3.96
N TYR A 188 -0.83 8.69 3.47
CA TYR A 188 -1.01 8.34 2.07
C TYR A 188 -2.49 8.10 1.78
N GLY A 189 -2.86 7.96 0.51
CA GLY A 189 -4.20 7.55 0.08
C GLY A 189 -4.40 7.80 -1.42
N LEU A 190 -5.61 7.53 -1.91
CA LEU A 190 -6.03 7.84 -3.27
C LEU A 190 -6.62 9.26 -3.35
N LEU A 191 -6.45 9.91 -4.49
CA LEU A 191 -7.13 11.17 -4.77
C LEU A 191 -8.63 10.94 -4.99
N SER A 192 -9.46 11.82 -4.41
CA SER A 192 -10.89 11.86 -4.71
C SER A 192 -11.14 12.35 -6.15
N LEU A 193 -12.35 12.13 -6.67
CA LEU A 193 -12.75 12.63 -7.98
C LEU A 193 -12.60 14.15 -8.09
N GLU A 194 -13.08 14.89 -7.09
CA GLU A 194 -12.94 16.35 -7.01
C GLU A 194 -11.48 16.79 -7.02
N GLN A 195 -10.60 16.07 -6.31
CA GLN A 195 -9.17 16.37 -6.29
C GLN A 195 -8.52 16.11 -7.65
N ILE A 196 -8.88 15.03 -8.33
CA ILE A 196 -8.39 14.73 -9.68
C ILE A 196 -8.87 15.78 -10.68
N GLU A 197 -10.14 16.19 -10.62
CA GLU A 197 -10.70 17.22 -11.50
C GLU A 197 -10.01 18.57 -11.30
N ARG A 198 -9.79 18.95 -10.03
CA ARG A 198 -9.03 20.16 -9.68
C ARG A 198 -7.60 20.10 -10.23
N GLU A 199 -6.93 18.96 -10.10
CA GLU A 199 -5.58 18.74 -10.63
C GLU A 199 -5.54 18.79 -12.16
N LYS A 200 -6.52 18.21 -12.85
CA LYS A 200 -6.65 18.29 -14.31
C LYS A 200 -6.92 19.71 -14.82
N SER A 201 -7.60 20.53 -14.02
CA SER A 201 -7.88 21.93 -14.35
C SER A 201 -6.70 22.87 -14.09
N ALA A 202 -5.63 22.37 -13.47
CA ALA A 202 -4.46 23.18 -13.17
C ALA A 202 -3.68 23.55 -14.44
N GLU A 203 -3.01 24.71 -14.42
CA GLU A 203 -2.17 25.19 -15.52
C GLU A 203 -0.91 24.35 -15.78
N TYR A 204 -0.66 23.32 -14.96
CA TYR A 204 0.52 22.46 -15.05
C TYR A 204 0.14 21.01 -15.35
N LEU A 205 1.06 20.29 -15.99
CA LEU A 205 0.89 18.88 -16.30
C LEU A 205 0.95 18.03 -15.03
N VAL A 206 -0.13 17.28 -14.78
CA VAL A 206 -0.19 16.31 -13.68
C VAL A 206 0.11 14.92 -14.22
N PRO A 207 1.10 14.20 -13.65
CA PRO A 207 1.38 12.83 -14.03
C PRO A 207 0.15 11.93 -13.87
N LYS A 208 -0.10 11.06 -14.86
CA LYS A 208 -1.21 10.09 -14.80
C LYS A 208 -1.12 9.22 -13.53
N SER A 209 0.09 8.80 -13.15
CA SER A 209 0.39 8.01 -11.95
C SER A 209 -0.34 8.53 -10.72
N ARG A 210 -0.21 9.83 -10.45
CA ARG A 210 -0.81 10.51 -9.31
C ARG A 210 -2.32 10.31 -9.17
N SER A 211 -3.03 10.21 -10.28
CA SER A 211 -4.49 10.00 -10.27
C SER A 211 -4.91 8.57 -9.99
N ILE A 212 -4.01 7.58 -10.15
CA ILE A 212 -4.32 6.14 -10.12
C ILE A 212 -3.43 5.31 -9.18
N THR A 213 -2.50 5.94 -8.45
CA THR A 213 -1.69 5.30 -7.40
C THR A 213 -1.81 6.05 -6.08
N ALA A 214 -1.32 5.46 -4.99
CA ALA A 214 -1.27 6.13 -3.70
C ALA A 214 -0.32 7.33 -3.72
N VAL A 215 -0.80 8.46 -3.20
CA VAL A 215 -0.02 9.72 -3.07
C VAL A 215 0.23 10.06 -1.60
N PRO A 216 1.29 10.81 -1.27
CA PRO A 216 1.54 11.28 0.10
C PRO A 216 0.51 12.30 0.56
N PHE A 217 0.16 12.26 1.85
CA PHE A 217 -0.73 13.23 2.50
C PHE A 217 0.07 14.08 3.49
N VAL A 218 -0.28 15.36 3.58
CA VAL A 218 0.33 16.31 4.55
C VAL A 218 -0.49 16.46 5.82
N GLY A 219 -1.73 15.96 5.80
CA GLY A 219 -2.65 15.94 6.92
C GLY A 219 -3.85 15.05 6.62
N LYS A 220 -4.79 15.00 7.56
CA LYS A 220 -6.00 14.20 7.41
C LYS A 220 -6.81 14.68 6.20
N ASP A 221 -7.03 13.80 5.24
CA ASP A 221 -7.76 14.03 3.99
C ASP A 221 -7.17 15.13 3.09
N VAL A 222 -5.91 15.54 3.35
CA VAL A 222 -5.20 16.57 2.58
C VAL A 222 -4.01 15.93 1.87
N PRO A 223 -4.13 15.59 0.57
CA PRO A 223 -3.00 15.12 -0.21
C PRO A 223 -1.95 16.23 -0.37
N SER A 224 -0.68 15.86 -0.41
CA SER A 224 0.39 16.77 -0.84
C SER A 224 0.10 17.23 -2.26
N GLU A 225 0.27 18.52 -2.57
CA GLU A 225 -0.13 19.09 -3.86
C GLU A 225 0.55 18.46 -5.08
N ARG A 226 1.82 18.06 -4.95
CA ARG A 226 2.65 17.64 -6.11
C ARG A 226 3.55 16.44 -5.84
N SER A 227 3.64 15.96 -4.60
CA SER A 227 4.55 14.87 -4.26
C SER A 227 4.01 13.52 -4.71
N GLU A 228 4.91 12.65 -5.15
CA GLU A 228 4.69 11.21 -5.34
C GLU A 228 5.74 10.43 -4.54
N PHE A 229 5.49 9.15 -4.26
CA PHE A 229 6.51 8.31 -3.62
C PHE A 229 7.57 7.91 -4.65
N ALA A 230 8.84 8.06 -4.30
CA ALA A 230 9.95 7.78 -5.21
C ALA A 230 10.30 6.27 -5.32
N HIS A 231 10.13 5.51 -4.23
CA HIS A 231 10.53 4.10 -4.20
C HIS A 231 9.41 3.21 -4.76
N PRO A 232 9.65 2.42 -5.82
CA PRO A 232 8.60 1.67 -6.52
C PRO A 232 7.85 0.71 -5.60
N ASP A 233 8.54 -0.04 -4.73
CA ASP A 233 7.87 -1.00 -3.85
C ASP A 233 7.03 -0.34 -2.75
N ILE A 234 7.37 0.88 -2.36
CA ILE A 234 6.55 1.68 -1.43
C ILE A 234 5.29 2.12 -2.16
N VAL A 235 5.42 2.63 -3.40
CA VAL A 235 4.26 3.01 -4.24
C VAL A 235 3.33 1.81 -4.44
N ILE A 236 3.87 0.66 -4.85
CA ILE A 236 3.12 -0.57 -5.07
C ILE A 236 2.36 -0.97 -3.81
N SER A 237 3.07 -1.09 -2.68
CA SER A 237 2.50 -1.58 -1.44
C SER A 237 1.46 -0.61 -0.86
N LEU A 238 1.72 0.70 -0.88
CA LEU A 238 0.75 1.70 -0.45
C LEU A 238 -0.45 1.78 -1.40
N THR A 239 -0.26 1.58 -2.71
CA THR A 239 -1.37 1.54 -3.67
C THR A 239 -2.26 0.33 -3.42
N ILE A 240 -1.68 -0.86 -3.19
CA ILE A 240 -2.43 -2.06 -2.79
C ILE A 240 -3.22 -1.78 -1.50
N LEU A 241 -2.58 -1.22 -0.48
CA LEU A 241 -3.24 -0.89 0.79
C LEU A 241 -4.39 0.11 0.59
N ALA A 242 -4.14 1.21 -0.13
CA ALA A 242 -5.13 2.26 -0.34
C ALA A 242 -6.37 1.72 -1.07
N PHE A 243 -6.20 0.98 -2.17
CA PHE A 243 -7.34 0.36 -2.85
C PHE A 243 -8.05 -0.70 -2.00
N ARG A 244 -7.33 -1.45 -1.16
CA ARG A 244 -7.94 -2.43 -0.25
C ARG A 244 -8.71 -1.79 0.92
N TYR A 245 -8.35 -0.57 1.33
CA TYR A 245 -9.05 0.19 2.38
C TYR A 245 -10.19 1.06 1.82
N GLU A 246 -9.91 1.82 0.76
CA GLU A 246 -10.84 2.78 0.16
C GLU A 246 -11.84 2.09 -0.79
N GLY A 247 -11.37 1.10 -1.55
CA GLY A 247 -12.09 0.46 -2.66
C GLY A 247 -11.88 1.19 -3.99
N LEU A 248 -12.41 0.62 -5.06
CA LEU A 248 -12.44 1.28 -6.36
C LEU A 248 -13.39 2.47 -6.36
N ARG A 249 -13.02 3.52 -7.11
CA ARG A 249 -13.89 4.66 -7.38
C ARG A 249 -14.93 4.28 -8.44
N HIS A 250 -16.04 5.01 -8.45
CA HIS A 250 -17.20 4.72 -9.29
C HIS A 250 -16.84 4.58 -10.78
N TYR A 251 -16.01 5.50 -11.30
CA TYR A 251 -15.57 5.46 -12.70
C TYR A 251 -14.60 4.32 -13.02
N GLU A 252 -13.80 3.88 -12.05
CA GLU A 252 -12.81 2.79 -12.24
C GLU A 252 -13.53 1.45 -12.35
N LEU A 253 -14.48 1.19 -11.45
CA LEU A 253 -15.29 -0.03 -11.54
C LEU A 253 -16.15 -0.03 -12.80
N LYS A 254 -16.74 1.12 -13.15
CA LYS A 254 -17.53 1.25 -14.39
C LYS A 254 -16.69 0.97 -15.63
N GLY A 255 -15.48 1.54 -15.70
CA GLY A 255 -14.54 1.30 -16.79
C GLY A 255 -14.16 -0.18 -16.89
N LEU A 256 -13.72 -0.78 -15.78
CA LEU A 256 -13.33 -2.18 -15.73
C LEU A 256 -14.45 -3.13 -16.20
N LEU A 257 -15.68 -2.89 -15.76
CA LEU A 257 -16.80 -3.74 -16.14
C LEU A 257 -17.29 -3.49 -17.58
N LYS A 258 -17.15 -2.27 -18.11
CA LYS A 258 -17.36 -1.99 -19.54
C LYS A 258 -16.33 -2.73 -20.39
N ASP A 259 -15.06 -2.72 -19.99
CA ASP A 259 -13.99 -3.45 -20.69
C ASP A 259 -14.24 -4.97 -20.65
N LEU A 260 -14.69 -5.50 -19.50
CA LEU A 260 -15.06 -6.91 -19.36
C LEU A 260 -16.29 -7.25 -20.22
N GLN A 261 -17.29 -6.37 -20.30
CA GLN A 261 -18.48 -6.56 -21.12
C GLN A 261 -18.11 -6.55 -22.63
N GLN A 262 -17.21 -5.65 -23.04
CA GLN A 262 -16.71 -5.62 -24.41
C GLN A 262 -15.95 -6.90 -24.76
N SER A 263 -15.02 -7.32 -23.89
CA SER A 263 -14.29 -8.59 -24.03
C SER A 263 -15.23 -9.77 -24.14
N MET A 264 -16.28 -9.81 -23.30
CA MET A 264 -17.33 -10.82 -23.38
C MET A 264 -18.02 -10.82 -24.74
N PHE A 265 -18.31 -9.67 -25.36
CA PHE A 265 -18.96 -9.63 -26.68
C PHE A 265 -18.04 -10.16 -27.79
N ASP A 266 -16.74 -9.87 -27.69
CA ASP A 266 -15.71 -10.29 -28.66
C ASP A 266 -15.37 -11.79 -28.54
N GLU A 267 -15.57 -12.40 -27.36
CA GLU A 267 -15.39 -13.84 -27.13
C GLU A 267 -16.39 -14.72 -27.89
N GLU A 268 -15.95 -15.88 -28.38
CA GLU A 268 -16.80 -16.82 -29.10
C GLU A 268 -17.62 -17.76 -28.19
N GLY A 269 -18.69 -18.32 -28.75
CA GLY A 269 -19.52 -19.34 -28.09
C GLY A 269 -20.65 -18.78 -27.21
N PRO A 270 -21.35 -19.66 -26.45
CA PRO A 270 -22.49 -19.25 -25.63
C PRO A 270 -22.11 -18.31 -24.49
N PHE A 271 -22.83 -17.20 -24.32
CA PHE A 271 -22.52 -16.15 -23.33
C PHE A 271 -22.24 -16.68 -21.92
N ALA A 272 -22.98 -17.67 -21.42
CA ALA A 272 -22.75 -18.22 -20.08
C ALA A 272 -21.39 -18.92 -19.90
N LYS A 273 -20.81 -19.45 -20.99
CA LYS A 273 -19.53 -20.19 -20.96
C LYS A 273 -18.32 -19.31 -21.29
N ARG A 274 -18.56 -18.08 -21.74
CA ARG A 274 -17.53 -17.11 -22.11
C ARG A 274 -16.66 -16.75 -20.89
N PRO A 275 -15.31 -16.73 -21.01
CA PRO A 275 -14.41 -16.39 -19.91
C PRO A 275 -14.81 -15.13 -19.13
N SER A 276 -15.12 -14.04 -19.83
CA SER A 276 -15.49 -12.77 -19.21
C SER A 276 -16.79 -12.86 -18.41
N SER A 277 -17.79 -13.59 -18.90
CA SER A 277 -19.03 -13.87 -18.14
C SER A 277 -18.75 -14.70 -16.90
N ARG A 278 -17.92 -15.74 -17.01
CA ARG A 278 -17.60 -16.61 -15.87
C ARG A 278 -16.84 -15.85 -14.79
N GLN A 279 -15.91 -14.99 -15.19
CA GLN A 279 -15.16 -14.12 -14.28
C GLN A 279 -16.10 -13.14 -13.55
N PHE A 280 -17.03 -12.51 -14.28
CA PHE A 280 -18.04 -11.63 -13.66
C PHE A 280 -18.90 -12.38 -12.65
N VAL A 281 -19.40 -13.57 -13.00
CA VAL A 281 -20.20 -14.41 -12.10
C VAL A 281 -19.38 -14.77 -10.86
N GLU A 282 -18.14 -15.22 -11.03
CA GLU A 282 -17.25 -15.56 -9.92
C GLU A 282 -17.06 -14.37 -8.97
N TRP A 283 -16.79 -13.16 -9.48
CA TRP A 283 -16.68 -11.96 -8.64
C TRP A 283 -17.96 -11.65 -7.87
N VAL A 284 -19.12 -11.77 -8.50
CA VAL A 284 -20.42 -11.56 -7.84
C VAL A 284 -20.62 -12.56 -6.69
N TYR A 285 -20.28 -13.83 -6.89
CA TYR A 285 -20.39 -14.84 -5.83
C TYR A 285 -19.36 -14.65 -4.72
N LEU A 286 -18.11 -14.30 -5.05
CA LEU A 286 -17.07 -13.98 -4.07
C LEU A 286 -17.47 -12.79 -3.19
N ALA A 287 -18.19 -11.82 -3.75
CA ALA A 287 -18.76 -10.70 -3.02
C ALA A 287 -20.03 -11.05 -2.20
N GLY A 288 -20.59 -12.25 -2.38
CA GLY A 288 -21.79 -12.73 -1.69
C GLY A 288 -23.12 -12.32 -2.37
N GLY A 289 -23.08 -11.97 -3.65
CA GLY A 289 -24.26 -11.74 -4.48
C GLY A 289 -24.56 -12.90 -5.43
N VAL A 290 -25.61 -12.74 -6.24
CA VAL A 290 -26.03 -13.73 -7.24
C VAL A 290 -26.36 -13.02 -8.56
N VAL A 291 -26.04 -13.67 -9.69
CA VAL A 291 -26.44 -13.16 -11.01
C VAL A 291 -27.77 -13.78 -11.42
N ARG A 292 -28.71 -12.96 -11.89
CA ARG A 292 -30.04 -13.38 -12.32
C ARG A 292 -29.97 -14.38 -13.49
N GLY A 293 -30.85 -15.37 -13.48
CA GLY A 293 -30.99 -16.32 -14.58
C GLY A 293 -29.89 -17.38 -14.69
N ILE A 294 -29.04 -17.53 -13.66
CA ILE A 294 -28.10 -18.66 -13.56
C ILE A 294 -28.86 -19.97 -13.36
N ALA A 295 -28.44 -21.02 -14.07
CA ALA A 295 -29.01 -22.36 -13.91
C ALA A 295 -28.75 -22.91 -12.51
N ARG A 296 -29.71 -23.65 -11.93
CA ARG A 296 -29.61 -24.18 -10.55
C ARG A 296 -28.34 -25.00 -10.32
N GLU A 297 -27.92 -25.79 -11.31
CA GLU A 297 -26.68 -26.57 -11.23
C GLU A 297 -25.43 -25.69 -11.16
N GLU A 298 -25.39 -24.61 -11.95
CA GLU A 298 -24.27 -23.67 -11.97
C GLU A 298 -24.21 -22.85 -10.68
N HIS A 299 -25.35 -22.46 -10.13
CA HIS A 299 -25.44 -21.84 -8.81
C HIS A 299 -24.83 -22.75 -7.73
N GLN A 300 -25.19 -24.04 -7.71
CA GLN A 300 -24.63 -25.00 -6.75
C GLN A 300 -23.11 -25.21 -6.93
N LYS A 301 -22.60 -25.12 -8.16
CA LYS A 301 -21.16 -25.16 -8.44
C LYS A 301 -20.45 -23.91 -7.93
N MET A 302 -21.03 -22.73 -8.16
CA MET A 302 -20.47 -21.46 -7.69
C MET A 302 -20.43 -21.38 -6.17
N LEU A 303 -21.42 -21.91 -5.46
CA LEU A 303 -21.39 -22.01 -3.99
C LEU A 303 -20.27 -22.90 -3.44
N GLN A 304 -19.71 -23.79 -4.27
CA GLN A 304 -18.57 -24.64 -3.91
C GLN A 304 -17.22 -24.02 -4.34
N VAL A 305 -17.24 -22.88 -5.05
CA VAL A 305 -16.00 -22.20 -5.44
C VAL A 305 -15.28 -21.75 -4.17
N PRO A 306 -14.02 -22.15 -3.99
CA PRO A 306 -13.26 -21.79 -2.80
C PRO A 306 -13.14 -20.25 -2.66
N GLY A 307 -13.42 -19.73 -1.46
CA GLY A 307 -13.43 -18.28 -1.19
C GLY A 307 -14.78 -17.60 -1.33
N VAL A 308 -15.79 -18.29 -1.88
CA VAL A 308 -17.16 -17.76 -1.95
C VAL A 308 -17.74 -17.61 -0.54
N ARG A 309 -18.18 -16.40 -0.23
CA ARG A 309 -18.80 -16.09 1.06
C ARG A 309 -20.16 -16.78 1.15
N LYS A 310 -20.55 -17.20 2.36
CA LYS A 310 -21.91 -17.67 2.60
C LYS A 310 -22.90 -16.57 2.20
N LEU A 311 -23.82 -16.90 1.31
CA LEU A 311 -24.87 -15.98 0.89
C LEU A 311 -25.72 -15.58 2.10
N ARG A 312 -26.16 -14.32 2.09
CA ARG A 312 -27.15 -13.82 3.04
C ARG A 312 -28.51 -14.46 2.73
N SER A 313 -29.45 -14.37 3.67
CA SER A 313 -30.83 -14.84 3.47
C SER A 313 -31.51 -14.18 2.27
N ASP A 314 -31.13 -12.94 1.96
CA ASP A 314 -31.57 -12.19 0.78
C ASP A 314 -30.31 -11.67 0.06
N PRO A 315 -29.74 -12.44 -0.88
CA PRO A 315 -28.53 -12.04 -1.58
C PRO A 315 -28.83 -10.93 -2.60
N VAL A 316 -27.86 -10.03 -2.80
CA VAL A 316 -28.00 -8.99 -3.83
C VAL A 316 -28.00 -9.66 -5.20
N GLU A 317 -29.13 -9.54 -5.92
CA GLU A 317 -29.27 -10.03 -7.28
C GLU A 317 -28.90 -8.96 -8.31
N VAL A 318 -27.93 -9.26 -9.15
CA VAL A 318 -27.47 -8.39 -10.23
C VAL A 318 -27.80 -8.95 -11.61
N TRP A 319 -27.89 -8.07 -12.61
CA TRP A 319 -28.12 -8.46 -13.98
C TRP A 319 -26.92 -9.25 -14.55
N PRO A 320 -27.14 -10.16 -15.52
CA PRO A 320 -26.07 -10.77 -16.28
C PRO A 320 -25.24 -9.71 -17.00
N LEU A 321 -23.92 -9.89 -17.08
CA LEU A 321 -22.98 -8.92 -17.67
C LEU A 321 -23.47 -8.35 -19.01
N ARG A 322 -24.01 -9.19 -19.90
CA ARG A 322 -24.52 -8.80 -21.23
C ARG A 322 -25.71 -7.83 -21.22
N LEU A 323 -26.45 -7.75 -20.11
CA LEU A 323 -27.69 -6.96 -19.98
C LEU A 323 -27.49 -5.71 -19.12
N ILE A 324 -26.30 -5.52 -18.54
CA ILE A 324 -26.03 -4.37 -17.68
C ILE A 324 -25.90 -3.13 -18.55
N ASP A 325 -26.78 -2.16 -18.31
CA ASP A 325 -26.57 -0.78 -18.70
C ASP A 325 -25.82 -0.06 -17.58
N PHE A 326 -24.56 0.32 -17.84
CA PHE A 326 -23.72 1.00 -16.86
C PHE A 326 -24.03 2.49 -16.71
N ASP A 327 -24.84 3.05 -17.60
CA ASP A 327 -25.30 4.43 -17.53
C ASP A 327 -26.64 4.54 -16.76
N ASP A 328 -27.30 3.41 -16.50
CA ASP A 328 -28.45 3.27 -15.61
C ASP A 328 -28.03 3.12 -14.12
N PRO A 329 -28.29 4.11 -13.25
CA PRO A 329 -27.95 4.03 -11.83
C PRO A 329 -28.64 2.89 -11.08
N GLU A 330 -29.85 2.49 -11.48
CA GLU A 330 -30.58 1.41 -10.80
C GLU A 330 -29.91 0.05 -11.00
N GLN A 331 -29.18 -0.12 -12.09
CA GLN A 331 -28.40 -1.32 -12.38
C GLN A 331 -26.97 -1.24 -11.82
N PHE A 332 -26.33 -0.08 -11.96
CA PHE A 332 -24.92 0.06 -11.59
C PHE A 332 -24.70 0.27 -10.09
N GLU A 333 -25.55 1.01 -9.38
CA GLU A 333 -25.34 1.31 -7.96
C GLU A 333 -25.33 0.05 -7.06
N PRO A 334 -26.24 -0.94 -7.24
CA PRO A 334 -26.16 -2.21 -6.51
C PRO A 334 -24.87 -2.96 -6.80
N LEU A 335 -24.40 -2.92 -8.05
CA LEU A 335 -23.17 -3.57 -8.48
C LEU A 335 -21.94 -2.90 -7.86
N PHE A 336 -21.93 -1.56 -7.81
CA PHE A 336 -20.89 -0.79 -7.15
C PHE A 336 -20.79 -1.13 -5.67
N LYS A 337 -21.90 -1.07 -4.94
CA LYS A 337 -21.95 -1.43 -3.50
C LYS A 337 -21.48 -2.86 -3.22
N LEU A 338 -21.74 -3.79 -4.14
CA LEU A 338 -21.34 -5.18 -4.01
C LEU A 338 -19.85 -5.39 -4.29
N LEU A 339 -19.33 -4.81 -5.37
CA LEU A 339 -18.04 -5.20 -5.95
C LEU A 339 -16.89 -4.25 -5.65
N HIS A 340 -17.13 -2.97 -5.30
CA HIS A 340 -16.05 -1.97 -5.27
C HIS A 340 -14.93 -2.25 -4.25
N ARG A 341 -15.20 -3.08 -3.23
CA ARG A 341 -14.22 -3.52 -2.22
C ARG A 341 -13.81 -4.98 -2.35
N LEU A 342 -14.18 -5.65 -3.44
CA LEU A 342 -13.82 -7.05 -3.67
C LEU A 342 -12.31 -7.15 -3.95
N PRO A 343 -11.53 -7.84 -3.09
CA PRO A 343 -10.08 -7.90 -3.24
C PRO A 343 -9.61 -8.47 -4.58
N GLN A 344 -10.28 -9.51 -5.10
CA GLN A 344 -9.93 -10.17 -6.37
C GLN A 344 -10.12 -9.25 -7.57
N LEU A 345 -11.12 -8.38 -7.52
CA LEU A 345 -11.39 -7.40 -8.56
C LEU A 345 -10.41 -6.22 -8.45
N ILE A 346 -10.12 -5.74 -7.24
CA ILE A 346 -9.03 -4.77 -7.00
C ILE A 346 -7.70 -5.31 -7.52
N HIS A 347 -7.38 -6.56 -7.21
CA HIS A 347 -6.19 -7.24 -7.70
C HIS A 347 -6.14 -7.26 -9.23
N ASN A 348 -7.23 -7.67 -9.88
CA ASN A 348 -7.33 -7.70 -11.33
C ASN A 348 -7.11 -6.31 -11.95
N TYR A 349 -7.70 -5.26 -11.37
CA TYR A 349 -7.54 -3.88 -11.81
C TYR A 349 -6.08 -3.39 -11.66
N LEU A 350 -5.48 -3.65 -10.49
CA LEU A 350 -4.10 -3.25 -10.23
C LEU A 350 -3.12 -3.98 -11.16
N HIS A 351 -3.28 -5.30 -11.32
CA HIS A 351 -2.39 -6.15 -12.09
C HIS A 351 -2.47 -5.89 -13.60
N ASN A 352 -3.68 -5.76 -14.15
CA ASN A 352 -3.87 -5.69 -15.61
C ASN A 352 -3.93 -4.26 -16.15
N THR A 353 -4.28 -3.28 -15.31
CA THR A 353 -4.54 -1.90 -15.77
C THR A 353 -3.55 -0.91 -15.17
N ILE A 354 -3.50 -0.80 -13.84
CA ILE A 354 -2.75 0.30 -13.19
C ILE A 354 -1.25 0.08 -13.29
N PHE A 355 -0.74 -1.01 -12.73
CA PHE A 355 0.70 -1.22 -12.58
C PHE A 355 1.46 -1.33 -13.91
N PRO A 356 0.97 -2.05 -14.95
CA PRO A 356 1.62 -2.07 -16.25
C PRO A 356 1.74 -0.69 -16.91
N ASP A 357 0.80 0.22 -16.63
CA ASP A 357 0.76 1.55 -17.23
C ASP A 357 1.73 2.53 -16.53
N VAL A 358 1.80 2.49 -15.20
CA VAL A 358 2.48 3.52 -14.41
C VAL A 358 3.81 3.12 -13.81
N LEU A 359 4.10 1.83 -13.64
CA LEU A 359 5.33 1.36 -12.98
C LEU A 359 6.48 1.11 -13.96
N LYS A 360 6.76 2.13 -14.77
CA LYS A 360 7.94 2.18 -15.62
C LYS A 360 8.92 3.16 -15.01
N HIS A 361 10.19 2.79 -14.91
CA HIS A 361 11.23 3.68 -14.41
C HIS A 361 11.99 4.33 -15.55
N GLN A 362 12.69 5.41 -15.26
CA GLN A 362 13.69 5.97 -16.16
C GLN A 362 15.05 5.78 -15.48
N ALA A 363 16.02 5.22 -16.21
CA ALA A 363 17.33 4.90 -15.65
C ALA A 363 18.12 6.16 -15.24
N MET A 364 17.87 7.28 -15.91
CA MET A 364 18.51 8.55 -15.62
C MET A 364 17.55 9.46 -14.84
N LYS A 365 18.09 10.19 -13.88
CA LYS A 365 17.38 11.24 -13.16
C LYS A 365 18.30 12.42 -12.94
N LEU A 366 17.77 13.64 -13.09
CA LEU A 366 18.38 14.83 -12.54
C LEU A 366 17.92 14.92 -11.09
N SER A 367 18.85 15.04 -10.14
CA SER A 367 18.53 15.30 -8.75
C SER A 367 19.00 16.70 -8.39
N ALA A 368 18.20 17.41 -7.60
CA ALA A 368 18.58 18.65 -6.95
C ALA A 368 18.21 18.52 -5.47
N SER A 369 19.12 18.88 -4.58
CA SER A 369 18.91 18.77 -3.13
C SER A 369 18.99 20.12 -2.46
N GLY A 370 18.24 20.31 -1.37
CA GLY A 370 18.41 21.45 -0.47
C GLY A 370 19.85 21.60 0.03
N GLN A 371 20.64 20.53 0.05
CA GLN A 371 22.08 20.60 0.31
C GLN A 371 22.80 21.65 -0.55
N GLU A 372 22.44 21.78 -1.83
CA GLU A 372 23.04 22.74 -2.77
C GLU A 372 22.73 24.20 -2.40
N LEU A 373 21.57 24.45 -1.78
CA LEU A 373 21.20 25.78 -1.27
C LEU A 373 22.01 26.15 -0.02
N GLY A 374 22.34 25.14 0.80
CA GLY A 374 23.27 25.29 1.91
C GLY A 374 24.74 25.29 1.49
N GLY A 375 25.02 24.85 0.27
CA GLY A 375 26.36 24.73 -0.27
C GLY A 375 26.90 26.03 -0.89
N ASP A 376 28.21 26.07 -1.17
CA ASP A 376 28.87 27.25 -1.74
C ASP A 376 28.68 27.37 -3.27
N MET A 377 28.16 26.30 -3.88
CA MET A 377 27.88 26.18 -5.31
C MET A 377 26.93 27.29 -5.82
N LEU A 378 25.86 27.59 -5.08
CA LEU A 378 24.85 28.57 -5.48
C LEU A 378 25.04 29.94 -4.81
N PHE A 379 25.46 29.96 -3.53
CA PHE A 379 25.52 31.20 -2.74
C PHE A 379 26.80 31.31 -1.90
N LYS A 380 27.56 32.40 -2.11
CA LYS A 380 28.77 32.70 -1.32
C LYS A 380 28.50 33.05 0.15
N ARG A 381 27.36 33.70 0.45
CA ARG A 381 26.97 34.12 1.81
C ARG A 381 25.62 33.50 2.16
N ARG A 382 25.57 32.81 3.29
CA ARG A 382 24.42 32.03 3.74
C ARG A 382 24.13 32.37 5.20
N LEU A 383 22.87 32.68 5.50
CA LEU A 383 22.37 33.00 6.84
C LEU A 383 21.02 32.30 6.98
N GLY A 384 20.92 31.43 7.98
CA GLY A 384 19.75 30.61 8.26
C GLY A 384 19.35 30.66 9.72
N PHE A 385 18.05 30.59 9.97
CA PHE A 385 17.45 30.50 11.29
C PHE A 385 16.60 29.24 11.35
N SER A 386 16.53 28.62 12.53
CA SER A 386 15.62 27.52 12.80
C SER A 386 15.09 27.64 14.22
N GLY A 387 13.80 27.41 14.40
CA GLY A 387 13.14 27.32 15.70
C GLY A 387 13.10 25.89 16.26
N THR A 388 13.68 24.90 15.57
CA THR A 388 13.67 23.51 16.02
C THR A 388 15.01 23.15 16.68
N PRO A 389 15.04 22.12 17.55
CA PRO A 389 16.30 21.64 18.12
C PRO A 389 17.14 20.82 17.12
N SER A 390 16.76 20.74 15.84
CA SER A 390 17.43 19.92 14.84
C SER A 390 18.81 20.46 14.48
N GLU A 391 19.83 19.61 14.61
CA GLU A 391 21.19 19.91 14.13
C GLU A 391 21.45 19.43 12.69
N LEU A 392 20.42 18.89 12.01
CA LEU A 392 20.54 18.41 10.64
C LEU A 392 20.64 19.59 9.68
N LEU A 393 21.87 20.04 9.44
CA LEU A 393 22.22 21.05 8.46
C LEU A 393 23.24 20.50 7.44
N PRO A 394 23.28 21.07 6.22
CA PRO A 394 24.37 20.85 5.30
C PRO A 394 25.73 21.08 5.95
N LEU A 395 26.67 20.15 5.74
CA LEU A 395 28.03 20.22 6.30
C LEU A 395 28.70 21.60 6.06
N GLU A 396 28.45 22.20 4.89
CA GLU A 396 29.03 23.48 4.47
C GLU A 396 28.43 24.71 5.18
N LEU A 397 27.24 24.59 5.78
CA LEU A 397 26.63 25.64 6.62
C LEU A 397 27.25 25.68 8.02
N GLY A 398 28.02 24.65 8.40
CA GLY A 398 28.62 24.52 9.71
C GLY A 398 27.63 24.07 10.78
N LYS A 399 27.91 24.43 12.05
CA LYS A 399 27.13 23.99 13.21
C LYS A 399 26.06 25.02 13.59
N CYS A 400 24.89 24.51 14.01
CA CYS A 400 23.87 25.34 14.68
C CYS A 400 24.47 26.08 15.86
N ARG A 401 24.16 27.37 15.98
CA ARG A 401 24.46 28.19 17.15
C ARG A 401 23.16 28.47 17.87
N TYR A 402 22.97 27.78 19.00
CA TYR A 402 21.80 28.00 19.85
C TYR A 402 21.89 29.37 20.53
N ASP A 403 20.76 30.09 20.56
CA ASP A 403 20.66 31.30 21.35
C ASP A 403 20.60 30.95 22.84
N ARG A 404 21.52 31.52 23.62
CA ARG A 404 21.76 31.09 24.99
C ARG A 404 20.62 31.58 25.88
N GLY A 405 19.98 30.63 26.58
CA GLY A 405 18.95 30.92 27.57
C GLY A 405 17.54 31.11 27.01
N THR A 406 17.32 30.84 25.72
CA THR A 406 15.98 30.88 25.11
C THR A 406 15.04 29.86 25.75
N ASP A 407 15.48 28.62 25.92
CA ASP A 407 14.68 27.59 26.60
C ASP A 407 14.35 27.97 28.05
N GLY A 408 15.33 28.56 28.75
CA GLY A 408 15.12 29.04 30.12
C GLY A 408 14.11 30.18 30.20
N LYS A 409 14.13 31.12 29.24
CA LYS A 409 13.11 32.17 29.11
C LYS A 409 11.73 31.58 28.80
N LEU A 410 11.66 30.61 27.88
CA LEU A 410 10.42 29.94 27.52
C LEU A 410 9.83 29.19 28.73
N GLN A 411 10.65 28.42 29.44
CA GLN A 411 10.24 27.72 30.66
C GLN A 411 9.83 28.70 31.76
N HIS A 412 10.56 29.80 31.95
CA HIS A 412 10.19 30.85 32.90
C HIS A 412 8.80 31.42 32.60
N VAL A 413 8.53 31.76 31.34
CA VAL A 413 7.20 32.25 30.91
C VAL A 413 6.12 31.19 31.09
N LEU A 414 6.39 29.94 30.69
CA LEU A 414 5.44 28.83 30.79
C LEU A 414 5.14 28.40 32.23
N THR A 415 6.02 28.74 33.17
CA THR A 415 5.86 28.44 34.61
C THR A 415 5.49 29.67 35.43
N ASP A 416 5.41 30.86 34.83
CA ASP A 416 4.99 32.07 35.52
C ASP A 416 3.46 32.06 35.71
N PRO A 417 2.95 31.96 36.95
CA PRO A 417 1.51 31.97 37.22
C PRO A 417 0.83 33.29 36.87
N LYS A 418 1.60 34.36 36.58
CA LYS A 418 1.06 35.63 36.06
C LYS A 418 0.74 35.57 34.57
N VAL A 419 1.35 34.64 33.84
CA VAL A 419 1.20 34.50 32.38
C VAL A 419 0.40 33.25 32.02
N VAL A 420 0.65 32.13 32.72
CA VAL A 420 -0.01 30.85 32.46
C VAL A 420 -0.95 30.49 33.60
N SER A 421 -2.20 30.20 33.27
CA SER A 421 -3.19 29.63 34.19
C SER A 421 -3.53 28.20 33.78
N SER A 422 -3.74 27.31 34.75
CA SER A 422 -4.26 25.97 34.51
C SER A 422 -5.69 25.85 35.07
N LYS A 423 -6.54 25.10 34.38
CA LYS A 423 -7.89 24.76 34.83
C LYS A 423 -8.05 23.25 34.79
N MET A 424 -8.40 22.67 35.94
CA MET A 424 -8.72 21.25 36.01
C MET A 424 -10.05 21.01 35.31
N ILE A 425 -10.10 19.95 34.50
CA ILE A 425 -11.29 19.57 33.77
C ILE A 425 -11.91 18.39 34.50
N GLU A 426 -13.16 18.56 34.94
CA GLU A 426 -13.87 17.52 35.68
C GLU A 426 -14.18 16.32 34.79
N SER A 427 -14.03 15.12 35.36
CA SER A 427 -14.41 13.87 34.71
C SER A 427 -15.90 13.58 34.97
N PRO A 428 -16.65 13.07 33.97
CA PRO A 428 -16.22 12.73 32.62
C PRO A 428 -16.21 13.96 31.69
N TRP A 429 -15.20 14.04 30.83
CA TRP A 429 -15.14 15.03 29.76
C TRP A 429 -15.33 14.36 28.39
N SER A 430 -15.82 15.13 27.43
CA SER A 430 -15.87 14.77 26.02
C SER A 430 -15.09 15.79 25.19
N VAL A 431 -14.66 15.42 23.99
CA VAL A 431 -14.00 16.37 23.06
C VAL A 431 -14.89 17.60 22.83
N LYS A 432 -16.21 17.40 22.72
CA LYS A 432 -17.16 18.50 22.53
C LYS A 432 -17.21 19.43 23.75
N SER A 433 -17.40 18.89 24.96
CA SER A 433 -17.43 19.70 26.18
C SER A 433 -16.10 20.41 26.47
N LEU A 434 -14.98 19.83 26.04
CA LEU A 434 -13.67 20.47 26.12
C LEU A 434 -13.54 21.66 25.16
N LEU A 435 -13.98 21.50 23.91
CA LEU A 435 -13.97 22.58 22.91
C LEU A 435 -14.93 23.70 23.31
N ASP A 436 -16.11 23.38 23.82
CA ASP A 436 -17.08 24.36 24.32
C ASP A 436 -16.49 25.19 25.51
N LEU A 437 -15.74 24.55 26.40
CA LEU A 437 -15.05 25.20 27.53
C LEU A 437 -13.89 26.11 27.11
N ILE A 438 -13.19 25.77 26.01
CA ILE A 438 -12.09 26.59 25.47
C ILE A 438 -12.65 27.79 24.68
N ALA A 439 -13.81 27.63 24.05
CA ALA A 439 -14.45 28.67 23.25
C ALA A 439 -15.23 29.71 24.08
N SER A 440 -15.62 29.38 25.32
CA SER A 440 -16.24 30.28 26.30
C SER A 440 -15.23 31.19 26.98
#